data_AF-A0A965KAG1-F1
#
_entry.id   AF-A0A965KAG1-F1
#
_cell.length_a   1.000
_cell.length_b   1.000
_cell.length_c   1.000
_cell.angle_alpha   90.00
_cell.angle_beta   90.00
_cell.angle_gamma   90.00
#
_symmetry.space_group_name_H-M   'P 1'
#
loop_
_entity.id
_entity.type
_entity.pdbx_description
1 polymer ?
#
loop_
_entity_poly.entity_id
_entity_poly.type
_entity_poly.pdbx_seq_one_letter_code
_entity_poly.pdbx_strand_id
1 'polypeptide(L)'
;MSLQHRRDFLRSLGLSAAALPLLGGLASLGAAEPVTGRRQRVIFVFSPNGVVPPAFWPDEEGANFKLKAIMKPFEPFKSKMLTLKGVNNRVRGDGDSHMRGMSCLLTGIELFPGNIMGGGGAPAGWASGPSVDQVIRTHLQSNAATKTRMGSLEIGVGVGNRADPWTRWSYAGANQPVAPISSPYELFDKLYGSMKEGENLGSVLDGLKGDIAKVANAVDKSDRGLLDQHATALRELERGLKESQSQAALKVP
;
A
#
# COMPACT_ATOMS: atom_id res chain seq x y z
N MET A 1 -23.32 -20.20 1.56
CA MET A 1 -23.81 -18.96 2.21
C MET A 1 -24.05 -17.85 1.16
N SER A 2 -25.20 -17.95 0.48
CA SER A 2 -25.65 -16.95 -0.51
C SER A 2 -25.75 -15.55 0.12
N LEU A 3 -25.67 -14.50 -0.71
CA LEU A 3 -25.69 -13.07 -0.37
C LEU A 3 -26.81 -12.64 0.62
N GLN A 4 -27.86 -13.46 0.80
CA GLN A 4 -28.95 -13.23 1.76
C GLN A 4 -28.51 -13.39 3.24
N HIS A 5 -27.62 -14.33 3.57
CA HIS A 5 -27.28 -14.61 4.99
C HIS A 5 -26.33 -13.60 5.64
N ARG A 6 -25.47 -12.91 4.87
CA ARG A 6 -24.49 -11.97 5.43
C ARG A 6 -25.14 -10.68 5.92
N ARG A 7 -26.04 -10.10 5.14
CA ARG A 7 -26.77 -8.88 5.56
C ARG A 7 -27.62 -9.17 6.78
N ASP A 8 -28.25 -10.33 6.83
CA ASP A 8 -29.08 -10.73 7.97
C ASP A 8 -28.22 -11.04 9.21
N PHE A 9 -27.06 -11.69 9.06
CA PHE A 9 -26.11 -11.91 10.15
C PHE A 9 -25.52 -10.60 10.72
N LEU A 10 -25.10 -9.69 9.85
CA LEU A 10 -24.59 -8.38 10.27
C LEU A 10 -25.69 -7.52 10.92
N ARG A 11 -26.94 -7.63 10.43
CA ARG A 11 -28.12 -7.01 11.03
C ARG A 11 -28.48 -7.64 12.38
N SER A 12 -28.42 -8.97 12.51
CA SER A 12 -28.77 -9.67 13.75
C SER A 12 -27.76 -9.41 14.87
N LEU A 13 -26.49 -9.18 14.53
CA LEU A 13 -25.48 -8.73 15.50
C LEU A 13 -25.62 -7.24 15.88
N GLY A 14 -26.41 -6.47 15.13
CA GLY A 14 -26.59 -5.05 15.34
C GLY A 14 -25.28 -4.27 15.28
N LEU A 15 -24.43 -4.61 14.30
CA LEU A 15 -23.13 -3.96 14.11
C LEU A 15 -23.33 -2.61 13.42
N SER A 16 -22.57 -1.61 13.84
CA SER A 16 -22.50 -0.34 13.15
C SER A 16 -21.95 -0.52 11.73
N ALA A 17 -22.37 0.34 10.79
CA ALA A 17 -21.78 0.39 9.45
C ALA A 17 -20.27 0.71 9.51
N ALA A 18 -19.82 1.35 10.58
CA ALA A 18 -18.42 1.60 10.87
C ALA A 18 -17.63 0.30 11.15
N ALA A 19 -18.22 -0.82 11.55
CA ALA A 19 -17.46 -2.05 11.73
C ALA A 19 -17.04 -2.69 10.39
N LEU A 20 -17.74 -2.36 9.30
CA LEU A 20 -17.70 -3.10 8.03
C LEU A 20 -16.29 -3.22 7.38
N PRO A 21 -15.41 -2.20 7.43
CA PRO A 21 -14.06 -2.32 6.89
C PRO A 21 -13.17 -3.36 7.58
N LEU A 22 -13.42 -3.64 8.87
CA LEU A 22 -12.70 -4.67 9.64
C LEU A 22 -13.22 -6.08 9.35
N LEU A 23 -14.47 -6.19 8.91
CA LEU A 23 -15.15 -7.46 8.67
C LEU A 23 -14.95 -7.99 7.25
N GLY A 24 -14.61 -7.13 6.28
CA GLY A 24 -14.41 -7.52 4.89
C GLY A 24 -13.21 -8.45 4.63
N GLY A 25 -12.37 -8.67 5.64
CA GLY A 25 -11.23 -9.59 5.63
C GLY A 25 -11.54 -10.99 6.17
N LEU A 26 -12.62 -11.15 6.93
CA LEU A 26 -12.96 -12.40 7.61
C LEU A 26 -13.56 -13.40 6.63
N ALA A 27 -12.99 -14.61 6.58
CA ALA A 27 -13.40 -15.64 5.63
C ALA A 27 -14.84 -16.12 5.90
N SER A 28 -15.23 -16.25 7.16
CA SER A 28 -16.57 -16.60 7.63
C SER A 28 -17.63 -15.54 7.31
N LEU A 29 -17.23 -14.28 7.09
CA LEU A 29 -18.10 -13.17 6.71
C LEU A 29 -17.98 -12.78 5.23
N GLY A 30 -17.10 -13.45 4.48
CA GLY A 30 -17.01 -13.35 3.03
C GLY A 30 -18.26 -13.96 2.39
N ALA A 31 -18.81 -13.32 1.36
CA ALA A 31 -19.91 -13.88 0.58
C ALA A 31 -19.51 -15.29 0.12
N ALA A 32 -20.36 -16.29 0.38
CA ALA A 32 -19.96 -17.67 0.16
C ALA A 32 -20.19 -18.14 -1.28
N GLU A 33 -19.53 -17.46 -2.18
CA GLU A 33 -18.74 -18.17 -3.15
C GLU A 33 -17.48 -18.62 -2.40
N PRO A 34 -17.08 -19.91 -2.44
CA PRO A 34 -15.73 -20.24 -2.04
C PRO A 34 -14.83 -19.34 -2.87
N VAL A 35 -14.07 -18.44 -2.25
CA VAL A 35 -13.07 -17.68 -2.99
C VAL A 35 -12.06 -18.72 -3.45
N THR A 36 -12.25 -19.25 -4.66
CA THR A 36 -11.37 -20.23 -5.30
C THR A 36 -10.10 -19.48 -5.69
N GLY A 37 -9.26 -19.19 -4.70
CA GLY A 37 -8.05 -18.40 -4.87
C GLY A 37 -7.76 -17.50 -3.68
N ARG A 38 -6.59 -17.66 -3.08
CA ARG A 38 -6.10 -16.73 -2.07
C ARG A 38 -6.01 -15.32 -2.67
N ARG A 39 -6.54 -14.30 -1.97
CA ARG A 39 -6.41 -12.89 -2.39
C ARG A 39 -4.93 -12.59 -2.66
N GLN A 40 -4.62 -12.19 -3.89
CA GLN A 40 -3.27 -11.85 -4.29
C GLN A 40 -2.99 -10.37 -3.93
N ARG A 41 -1.77 -10.13 -3.49
CA ARG A 41 -1.23 -8.81 -3.15
C ARG A 41 0.16 -8.74 -3.72
N VAL A 42 0.47 -7.65 -4.39
CA VAL A 42 1.83 -7.30 -4.81
C VAL A 42 2.17 -5.96 -4.17
N ILE A 43 3.39 -5.83 -3.66
CA ILE A 43 3.88 -4.60 -3.06
C ILE A 43 5.16 -4.25 -3.80
N PHE A 44 5.18 -3.06 -4.39
CA PHE A 44 6.38 -2.46 -4.95
C PHE A 44 6.94 -1.49 -3.91
N VAL A 45 8.24 -1.55 -3.66
CA VAL A 45 8.94 -0.63 -2.76
C VAL A 45 10.11 -0.01 -3.51
N PHE A 46 10.22 1.29 -3.44
CA PHE A 46 11.35 2.04 -4.00
C PHE A 46 12.01 2.87 -2.91
N SER A 47 13.34 2.79 -2.88
CA SER A 47 14.18 3.63 -2.03
C SER A 47 15.04 4.50 -2.96
N PRO A 48 14.81 5.82 -3.02
CA PRO A 48 15.57 6.71 -3.87
C PRO A 48 17.03 6.81 -3.41
N ASN A 49 17.90 7.30 -4.28
CA ASN A 49 19.32 7.57 -4.01
C ASN A 49 20.19 6.33 -3.72
N GLY A 50 19.63 5.13 -3.81
CA GLY A 50 20.36 3.87 -3.72
C GLY A 50 20.64 3.42 -2.29
N VAL A 51 21.61 2.51 -2.16
CA VAL A 51 21.99 1.83 -0.92
C VAL A 51 23.51 1.81 -0.79
N VAL A 52 24.04 1.56 0.41
CA VAL A 52 25.47 1.32 0.61
C VAL A 52 25.83 -0.06 0.03
N PRO A 53 26.46 -0.17 -1.16
CA PRO A 53 26.49 -1.43 -1.89
C PRO A 53 27.21 -2.57 -1.16
N PRO A 54 28.36 -2.35 -0.49
CA PRO A 54 29.05 -3.40 0.28
C PRO A 54 28.23 -3.96 1.44
N ALA A 55 27.22 -3.22 1.94
CA ALA A 55 26.40 -3.60 3.08
C ALA A 55 24.99 -4.09 2.68
N PHE A 56 24.65 -4.05 1.38
CA PHE A 56 23.34 -4.45 0.85
C PHE A 56 23.42 -5.77 0.08
N TRP A 57 24.23 -5.82 -0.99
CA TRP A 57 24.22 -6.96 -1.90
C TRP A 57 24.96 -8.16 -1.32
N PRO A 58 24.37 -9.37 -1.32
CA PRO A 58 25.10 -10.59 -1.02
C PRO A 58 26.33 -10.77 -1.91
N ASP A 59 27.35 -11.44 -1.39
CA ASP A 59 28.58 -11.73 -2.13
C ASP A 59 28.48 -13.04 -2.91
N GLU A 60 27.68 -14.00 -2.41
CA GLU A 60 27.52 -15.32 -3.02
C GLU A 60 26.30 -15.40 -3.94
N GLU A 61 26.40 -16.23 -4.98
CA GLU A 61 25.28 -16.60 -5.86
C GLU A 61 24.56 -17.88 -5.39
N GLY A 62 23.37 -18.11 -5.93
CA GLY A 62 22.57 -19.31 -5.63
C GLY A 62 21.82 -19.24 -4.29
N ALA A 63 21.28 -20.37 -3.84
CA ALA A 63 20.36 -20.41 -2.68
C ALA A 63 21.03 -20.15 -1.32
N ASN A 64 22.37 -20.22 -1.25
CA ASN A 64 23.14 -20.16 0.00
C ASN A 64 23.73 -18.78 0.30
N PHE A 65 23.25 -17.72 -0.36
CA PHE A 65 23.70 -16.34 -0.15
C PHE A 65 23.54 -15.89 1.31
N LYS A 66 24.38 -14.97 1.78
CA LYS A 66 24.23 -14.37 3.12
C LYS A 66 23.63 -12.98 3.04
N LEU A 67 22.62 -12.70 3.88
CA LEU A 67 22.07 -11.36 4.01
C LEU A 67 23.08 -10.47 4.74
N LYS A 68 23.33 -9.28 4.19
CA LYS A 68 24.20 -8.28 4.79
C LYS A 68 23.45 -7.37 5.76
N ALA A 69 24.17 -6.49 6.45
CA ALA A 69 23.65 -5.65 7.53
C ALA A 69 22.34 -4.93 7.18
N ILE A 70 22.21 -4.35 5.97
CA ILE A 70 21.00 -3.63 5.56
C ILE A 70 19.81 -4.59 5.37
N MET A 71 20.06 -5.81 4.90
CA MET A 71 19.01 -6.81 4.65
C MET A 71 18.77 -7.77 5.83
N LYS A 72 19.54 -7.68 6.91
CA LYS A 72 19.44 -8.54 8.10
C LYS A 72 18.03 -8.64 8.69
N PRO A 73 17.19 -7.58 8.71
CA PRO A 73 15.80 -7.69 9.17
C PRO A 73 14.96 -8.70 8.37
N PHE A 74 15.38 -9.08 7.16
CA PHE A 74 14.68 -10.06 6.33
C PHE A 74 15.13 -11.52 6.55
N GLU A 75 16.02 -11.80 7.50
CA GLU A 75 16.49 -13.17 7.80
C GLU A 75 15.34 -14.20 7.97
N PRO A 76 14.23 -13.88 8.68
CA PRO A 76 13.09 -14.81 8.80
C PRO A 76 12.42 -15.17 7.46
N PHE A 77 12.68 -14.40 6.41
CA PHE A 77 12.10 -14.57 5.07
C PHE A 77 13.11 -15.01 4.03
N LYS A 78 14.37 -15.24 4.39
CA LYS A 78 15.47 -15.56 3.46
C LYS A 78 15.15 -16.67 2.47
N SER A 79 14.50 -17.74 2.93
CA SER A 79 14.09 -18.88 2.08
C SER A 79 13.03 -18.54 1.02
N LYS A 80 12.44 -17.34 1.09
CA LYS A 80 11.44 -16.80 0.17
C LYS A 80 11.95 -15.61 -0.62
N MET A 81 13.25 -15.34 -0.59
CA MET A 81 13.86 -14.17 -1.23
C MET A 81 14.63 -14.56 -2.48
N LEU A 82 14.53 -13.69 -3.48
CA LEU A 82 15.40 -13.67 -4.65
C LEU A 82 16.08 -12.30 -4.67
N THR A 83 17.41 -12.29 -4.74
CA THR A 83 18.18 -11.05 -4.96
C THR A 83 18.64 -11.02 -6.41
N LEU A 84 18.36 -9.92 -7.11
CA LEU A 84 18.76 -9.72 -8.50
C LEU A 84 19.69 -8.51 -8.56
N LYS A 85 20.98 -8.77 -8.81
CA LYS A 85 22.01 -7.74 -8.97
C LYS A 85 22.38 -7.64 -10.45
N GLY A 86 22.52 -6.42 -10.96
CA GLY A 86 22.87 -6.17 -12.36
C GLY A 86 21.67 -6.08 -13.33
N VAL A 87 20.44 -6.15 -12.82
CA VAL A 87 19.23 -5.81 -13.60
C VAL A 87 19.01 -4.31 -13.53
N ASN A 88 18.98 -3.64 -14.68
CA ASN A 88 18.78 -2.19 -14.75
C ASN A 88 17.83 -1.83 -15.88
N ASN A 89 17.04 -0.77 -15.67
CA ASN A 89 16.27 -0.16 -16.74
C ASN A 89 17.22 0.52 -17.74
N ARG A 90 17.08 0.23 -19.03
CA ARG A 90 17.90 0.78 -20.14
C ARG A 90 17.17 1.86 -20.95
N VAL A 91 15.98 2.28 -20.51
CA VAL A 91 15.21 3.36 -21.12
C VAL A 91 16.06 4.64 -21.23
N ARG A 92 16.03 5.25 -22.40
CA ARG A 92 16.68 6.53 -22.73
C ARG A 92 15.61 7.59 -23.01
N GLY A 93 15.99 8.69 -23.66
CA GLY A 93 15.09 9.81 -23.97
C GLY A 93 15.19 10.95 -22.96
N ASP A 94 14.12 11.73 -22.84
CA ASP A 94 14.07 12.98 -22.10
C ASP A 94 14.18 12.80 -20.58
N GLY A 95 14.46 13.92 -19.89
CA GLY A 95 14.68 13.98 -18.44
C GLY A 95 16.12 13.70 -18.03
N ASP A 96 16.40 13.82 -16.73
CA ASP A 96 17.65 13.29 -16.17
C ASP A 96 17.51 11.83 -15.74
N SER A 97 18.62 11.23 -15.32
CA SER A 97 18.66 9.83 -14.89
C SER A 97 17.87 9.55 -13.61
N HIS A 98 17.66 10.53 -12.73
CA HIS A 98 16.81 10.38 -11.54
C HIS A 98 15.33 10.44 -11.92
N MET A 99 14.93 11.33 -12.82
CA MET A 99 13.57 11.39 -13.36
C MET A 99 13.18 10.06 -14.01
N ARG A 100 14.03 9.54 -14.91
CA ARG A 100 13.81 8.22 -15.53
C ARG A 100 13.89 7.09 -14.50
N GLY A 101 14.82 7.17 -13.55
CA GLY A 101 14.98 6.16 -12.51
C GLY A 101 13.70 5.93 -11.70
N MET A 102 12.95 6.99 -11.39
CA MET A 102 11.66 6.90 -10.71
C MET A 102 10.52 6.57 -11.70
N SER A 103 10.34 7.41 -12.71
CA SER A 103 9.17 7.34 -13.60
C SER A 103 9.13 6.13 -14.52
N CYS A 104 10.30 5.62 -14.89
CA CYS A 104 10.39 4.48 -15.78
C CYS A 104 10.47 3.15 -15.03
N LEU A 105 10.56 3.14 -13.68
CA LEU A 105 10.80 1.91 -12.91
C LEU A 105 9.73 0.85 -13.13
N LEU A 106 8.46 1.26 -13.03
CA LEU A 106 7.32 0.35 -13.18
C LEU A 106 6.69 0.38 -14.57
N THR A 107 7.14 1.29 -15.44
CA THR A 107 6.58 1.43 -16.81
C THR A 107 7.50 0.81 -17.86
N GLY A 108 8.83 0.86 -17.69
CA GLY A 108 9.79 0.33 -18.66
C GLY A 108 9.80 1.05 -20.00
N ILE A 109 9.28 2.27 -20.07
CA ILE A 109 9.08 3.05 -21.31
C ILE A 109 9.56 4.49 -21.14
N GLU A 110 9.78 5.16 -22.27
CA GLU A 110 10.29 6.54 -22.32
C GLU A 110 9.28 7.56 -21.77
N LEU A 111 9.82 8.68 -21.28
CA LEU A 111 9.05 9.86 -20.94
C LEU A 111 8.67 10.62 -22.21
N PHE A 112 7.50 11.24 -22.22
CA PHE A 112 7.19 12.23 -23.24
C PHE A 112 8.14 13.43 -23.13
N PRO A 113 8.36 14.15 -24.24
CA PRO A 113 8.87 15.51 -24.17
C PRO A 113 7.97 16.38 -23.30
N GLY A 114 8.58 17.33 -22.60
CA GLY A 114 7.83 18.23 -21.74
C GLY A 114 8.61 19.46 -21.36
N ASN A 115 8.19 20.10 -20.27
CA ASN A 115 8.74 21.37 -19.80
C ASN A 115 9.31 21.27 -18.37
N ILE A 116 9.33 20.07 -17.77
CA ILE A 116 9.84 19.89 -16.43
C ILE A 116 11.35 19.69 -16.53
N MET A 117 12.09 20.70 -16.07
CA MET A 117 13.55 20.66 -16.07
C MET A 117 14.10 19.76 -14.96
N GLY A 118 15.02 18.88 -15.37
CA GLY A 118 15.84 18.01 -14.54
C GLY A 118 17.01 18.69 -13.85
N GLY A 119 17.85 17.88 -13.20
CA GLY A 119 19.21 18.25 -12.80
C GLY A 119 20.20 18.27 -13.98
N GLY A 120 19.76 17.85 -15.16
CA GLY A 120 20.51 17.87 -16.42
C GLY A 120 19.70 17.27 -17.57
N GLY A 121 20.21 17.35 -18.80
CA GLY A 121 19.53 16.80 -19.98
C GLY A 121 18.35 17.65 -20.48
N ALA A 122 17.54 17.06 -21.37
CA ALA A 122 16.33 17.69 -21.90
C ALA A 122 15.20 17.69 -20.85
N PRO A 123 14.32 18.70 -20.84
CA PRO A 123 13.12 18.66 -20.01
C PRO A 123 12.25 17.46 -20.37
N ALA A 124 11.53 16.93 -19.39
CA ALA A 124 10.63 15.80 -19.57
C ALA A 124 9.18 16.15 -19.25
N GLY A 125 8.28 15.33 -19.79
CA GLY A 125 6.92 15.15 -19.34
C GLY A 125 6.79 13.83 -18.57
N TRP A 126 5.62 13.22 -18.67
CA TRP A 126 5.25 12.00 -17.95
C TRP A 126 5.50 10.75 -18.78
N ALA A 127 5.41 9.57 -18.17
CA ALA A 127 5.57 8.31 -18.88
C ALA A 127 4.54 8.14 -20.02
N SER A 128 4.99 7.53 -21.11
CA SER A 128 4.21 7.36 -22.35
C SER A 128 3.16 6.24 -22.31
N GLY A 129 2.92 5.63 -21.15
CA GLY A 129 2.04 4.47 -20.99
C GLY A 129 1.83 4.05 -19.54
N PRO A 130 0.99 3.03 -19.29
CA PRO A 130 0.66 2.60 -17.94
C PRO A 130 1.83 1.87 -17.25
N SER A 131 1.84 1.92 -15.93
CA SER A 131 2.78 1.17 -15.10
C SER A 131 2.24 -0.22 -14.76
N VAL A 132 3.15 -1.16 -14.47
CA VAL A 132 2.80 -2.56 -14.19
C VAL A 132 1.86 -2.72 -12.99
N ASP A 133 1.99 -1.90 -11.95
CA ASP A 133 1.08 -1.87 -10.81
C ASP A 133 -0.35 -1.50 -11.23
N GLN A 134 -0.51 -0.57 -12.17
CA GLN A 134 -1.84 -0.16 -12.68
C GLN A 134 -2.43 -1.19 -13.65
N VAL A 135 -1.59 -1.88 -14.41
CA VAL A 135 -2.01 -3.04 -15.23
C VAL A 135 -2.51 -4.17 -14.33
N ILE A 136 -1.74 -4.52 -13.28
CA ILE A 136 -2.13 -5.55 -12.30
C ILE A 136 -3.42 -5.15 -11.58
N ARG A 137 -3.53 -3.90 -11.12
CA ARG A 137 -4.74 -3.33 -10.54
C ARG A 137 -5.94 -3.55 -11.46
N THR A 138 -5.82 -3.17 -12.73
CA THR A 138 -6.92 -3.26 -13.70
C THR A 138 -7.36 -4.71 -13.91
N HIS A 139 -6.39 -5.63 -14.06
CA HIS A 139 -6.66 -7.06 -14.17
C HIS A 139 -7.41 -7.59 -12.95
N LEU A 140 -6.89 -7.36 -11.73
CA LEU A 140 -7.49 -7.85 -10.49
C LEU A 140 -8.85 -7.21 -10.18
N GLN A 141 -9.09 -5.97 -10.61
CA GLN A 141 -10.36 -5.27 -10.40
C GLN A 141 -11.44 -5.67 -11.41
N SER A 142 -11.05 -6.17 -12.59
CA SER A 142 -11.99 -6.64 -13.61
C SER A 142 -12.71 -7.94 -13.21
N ASN A 143 -12.11 -8.75 -12.34
CA ASN A 143 -12.69 -9.99 -11.84
C ASN A 143 -13.35 -9.77 -10.47
N ALA A 144 -14.64 -10.06 -10.35
CA ALA A 144 -15.42 -9.91 -9.13
C ALA A 144 -14.83 -10.69 -7.92
N ALA A 145 -14.20 -11.84 -8.15
CA ALA A 145 -13.62 -12.66 -7.09
C ALA A 145 -12.32 -12.05 -6.50
N THR A 146 -11.58 -11.27 -7.27
CA THR A 146 -10.33 -10.62 -6.84
C THR A 146 -10.52 -9.13 -6.53
N LYS A 147 -11.68 -8.57 -6.86
CA LYS A 147 -12.02 -7.16 -6.67
C LYS A 147 -11.99 -6.79 -5.18
N THR A 148 -11.19 -5.77 -4.88
CA THR A 148 -11.08 -5.16 -3.54
C THR A 148 -11.69 -3.77 -3.55
N ARG A 149 -12.05 -3.25 -2.37
CA ARG A 149 -12.56 -1.87 -2.18
C ARG A 149 -11.63 -0.82 -2.80
N MET A 150 -10.32 -1.05 -2.70
CA MET A 150 -9.30 -0.25 -3.37
C MET A 150 -8.45 -1.16 -4.23
N GLY A 151 -8.34 -0.87 -5.52
CA GLY A 151 -7.54 -1.67 -6.45
C GLY A 151 -6.04 -1.50 -6.29
N SER A 152 -5.60 -0.34 -5.80
CA SER A 152 -4.20 -0.01 -5.55
C SER A 152 -4.11 1.04 -4.43
N LEU A 153 -2.92 1.14 -3.84
CA LEU A 153 -2.57 2.12 -2.82
C LEU A 153 -1.17 2.65 -3.13
N GLU A 154 -1.10 3.86 -3.67
CA GLU A 154 0.14 4.58 -3.91
C GLU A 154 0.46 5.38 -2.65
N ILE A 155 1.57 5.03 -1.99
CA ILE A 155 1.99 5.62 -0.72
C ILE A 155 3.41 6.14 -0.88
N GLY A 156 3.70 7.29 -0.28
CA GLY A 156 5.02 7.89 -0.30
C GLY A 156 5.38 8.50 1.05
N VAL A 157 6.67 8.70 1.30
CA VAL A 157 7.16 9.38 2.49
C VAL A 157 8.05 10.53 2.02
N GLY A 158 7.76 11.75 2.48
CA GLY A 158 8.59 12.91 2.15
C GLY A 158 8.57 13.31 0.67
N VAL A 159 7.53 12.97 -0.09
CA VAL A 159 7.43 13.27 -1.54
C VAL A 159 7.33 14.78 -1.81
N GLY A 160 6.91 15.57 -0.81
CA GLY A 160 6.70 17.01 -0.94
C GLY A 160 5.48 17.36 -1.80
N ASN A 161 5.09 18.64 -1.81
CA ASN A 161 4.00 19.11 -2.66
C ASN A 161 4.51 19.42 -4.09
N ARG A 162 5.09 18.40 -4.73
CA ARG A 162 5.69 18.50 -6.07
C ARG A 162 5.14 17.40 -6.97
N ALA A 163 4.60 17.80 -8.11
CA ALA A 163 4.08 16.89 -9.13
C ALA A 163 5.00 16.89 -10.34
N ASP A 164 6.01 16.03 -10.33
CA ASP A 164 6.93 15.87 -11.46
C ASP A 164 7.49 14.43 -11.59
N PRO A 165 8.29 14.13 -12.61
CA PRO A 165 8.85 12.79 -12.85
C PRO A 165 9.78 12.26 -11.75
N TRP A 166 10.25 13.08 -10.79
CA TRP A 166 10.99 12.58 -9.63
C TRP A 166 10.08 12.03 -8.54
N THR A 167 8.78 12.34 -8.58
CA THR A 167 7.84 12.00 -7.51
C THR A 167 6.76 11.02 -7.93
N ARG A 168 6.79 10.51 -9.18
CA ARG A 168 5.78 9.59 -9.72
C ARG A 168 6.43 8.40 -10.39
N TRP A 169 5.98 7.21 -9.99
CA TRP A 169 6.37 5.92 -10.59
C TRP A 169 5.17 5.07 -11.04
N SER A 170 3.97 5.45 -10.61
CA SER A 170 2.70 4.81 -10.98
C SER A 170 1.99 5.66 -12.02
N TYR A 171 1.52 5.03 -13.09
CA TYR A 171 0.88 5.68 -14.23
C TYR A 171 -0.35 4.88 -14.64
N ALA A 172 -1.54 5.47 -14.58
CA ALA A 172 -2.78 4.82 -14.98
C ALA A 172 -2.87 4.63 -16.51
N GLY A 173 -2.06 5.37 -17.25
CA GLY A 173 -1.96 5.38 -18.70
C GLY A 173 -0.93 6.40 -19.17
N ALA A 174 -0.85 6.60 -20.49
CA ALA A 174 0.03 7.60 -21.09
C ALA A 174 -0.27 9.01 -20.55
N ASN A 175 0.74 9.70 -20.04
CA ASN A 175 0.61 11.05 -19.47
C ASN A 175 -0.38 11.14 -18.29
N GLN A 176 -0.65 10.04 -17.58
CA GLN A 176 -1.60 9.96 -16.46
C GLN A 176 -0.88 9.51 -15.17
N PRO A 177 -0.06 10.38 -14.54
CA PRO A 177 0.64 10.04 -13.30
C PRO A 177 -0.35 9.87 -12.13
N VAL A 178 -0.09 8.89 -11.27
CA VAL A 178 -0.86 8.67 -10.04
C VAL A 178 -0.08 9.21 -8.85
N ALA A 179 -0.68 10.16 -8.13
CA ALA A 179 -0.05 10.78 -6.96
C ALA A 179 -0.04 9.83 -5.75
N PRO A 180 1.09 9.70 -5.03
CA PRO A 180 1.13 8.95 -3.80
C PRO A 180 0.50 9.74 -2.65
N ILE A 181 -0.14 9.03 -1.74
CA ILE A 181 -0.59 9.57 -0.46
C ILE A 181 0.63 9.67 0.45
N SER A 182 0.96 10.89 0.84
CA SER A 182 2.16 11.16 1.65
C SER A 182 1.84 11.45 3.12
N SER A 183 0.57 11.72 3.44
CA SER A 183 0.10 11.91 4.80
C SER A 183 -0.46 10.60 5.35
N PRO A 184 0.03 10.10 6.49
CA PRO A 184 -0.54 8.91 7.12
C PRO A 184 -1.98 9.18 7.62
N TYR A 185 -2.34 10.44 7.89
CA TYR A 185 -3.71 10.84 8.24
C TYR A 185 -4.65 10.76 7.04
N GLU A 186 -4.23 11.26 5.87
CA GLU A 186 -5.00 11.13 4.63
C GLU A 186 -5.15 9.65 4.21
N LEU A 187 -4.09 8.85 4.39
CA LEU A 187 -4.16 7.42 4.12
C LEU A 187 -5.15 6.75 5.08
N PHE A 188 -5.11 7.09 6.36
CA PHE A 188 -6.06 6.62 7.35
C PHE A 188 -7.49 6.99 6.95
N ASP A 189 -7.78 8.25 6.65
CA ASP A 189 -9.13 8.69 6.27
C ASP A 189 -9.57 8.09 4.93
N LYS A 190 -8.67 7.85 3.97
CA LYS A 190 -9.00 7.09 2.75
C LYS A 190 -9.41 5.65 3.09
N LEU A 191 -8.66 5.00 3.98
CA LEU A 191 -8.92 3.63 4.40
C LEU A 191 -10.16 3.52 5.30
N TYR A 192 -10.44 4.52 6.12
CA TYR A 192 -11.31 4.39 7.29
C TYR A 192 -12.31 5.55 7.49
N GLY A 193 -12.14 6.68 6.81
CA GLY A 193 -12.91 7.92 7.01
C GLY A 193 -14.39 7.82 6.69
N SER A 194 -14.81 6.89 5.82
CA SER A 194 -16.24 6.61 5.60
C SER A 194 -16.93 5.96 6.81
N MET A 195 -16.19 5.67 7.89
CA MET A 195 -16.73 5.22 9.18
C MET A 195 -17.06 6.40 10.12
N LYS A 196 -16.73 7.65 9.74
CA LYS A 196 -16.81 8.86 10.56
C LYS A 196 -17.91 9.84 10.09
N GLU A 197 -19.17 9.41 9.95
CA GLU A 197 -20.29 10.38 9.87
C GLU A 197 -20.64 11.00 11.25
N GLY A 198 -19.64 11.32 12.07
CA GLY A 198 -19.83 11.95 13.38
C GLY A 198 -18.56 12.70 13.80
N GLU A 199 -18.73 13.97 14.17
CA GLU A 199 -17.74 15.04 14.38
C GLU A 199 -16.70 14.81 15.51
N ASN A 200 -16.47 13.57 15.95
CA ASN A 200 -15.42 13.29 16.94
C ASN A 200 -14.27 12.53 16.28
N LEU A 201 -13.10 13.16 16.27
CA LEU A 201 -11.78 12.53 16.17
C LEU A 201 -11.47 11.64 17.40
N GLY A 202 -12.47 10.94 17.95
CA GLY A 202 -12.28 9.86 18.90
C GLY A 202 -11.60 8.67 18.21
N SER A 203 -11.02 7.76 19.02
CA SER A 203 -10.51 6.49 18.50
C SER A 203 -11.64 5.77 17.75
N VAL A 204 -11.39 5.42 16.49
CA VAL A 204 -12.32 4.64 15.67
C VAL A 204 -12.58 3.30 16.37
N LEU A 205 -11.54 2.75 16.99
CA LEU A 205 -11.65 1.50 17.75
C LEU A 205 -12.51 1.63 19.01
N ASP A 206 -12.52 2.77 19.68
CA ASP A 206 -13.33 2.95 20.90
C ASP A 206 -14.83 2.92 20.55
N GLY A 207 -15.23 3.50 19.41
CA GLY A 207 -16.59 3.39 18.88
C GLY A 207 -16.95 1.97 18.39
N LEU A 208 -15.96 1.16 18.03
CA LEU A 208 -16.14 -0.18 17.46
C LEU A 208 -15.91 -1.32 18.45
N LYS A 209 -15.49 -1.04 19.68
CA LYS A 209 -15.09 -2.06 20.66
C LYS A 209 -16.21 -3.08 20.93
N GLY A 210 -17.45 -2.61 21.05
CA GLY A 210 -18.62 -3.48 21.22
C GLY A 210 -18.88 -4.36 20.00
N ASP A 211 -18.73 -3.81 18.80
CA ASP A 211 -18.94 -4.53 17.54
C ASP A 211 -17.86 -5.58 17.30
N ILE A 212 -16.59 -5.24 17.55
CA ILE A 212 -15.46 -6.17 17.46
C ILE A 212 -15.66 -7.34 18.44
N ALA A 213 -16.08 -7.07 19.68
CA ALA A 213 -16.32 -8.13 20.66
C ALA A 213 -17.46 -9.08 20.26
N LYS A 214 -18.57 -8.53 19.72
CA LYS A 214 -19.68 -9.34 19.20
C LYS A 214 -19.22 -10.26 18.07
N VAL A 215 -18.43 -9.73 17.13
CA VAL A 215 -17.91 -10.52 16.00
C VAL A 215 -16.91 -11.56 16.47
N ALA A 216 -15.96 -11.21 17.35
CA ALA A 216 -14.96 -12.13 17.88
C ALA A 216 -15.57 -13.37 18.56
N ASN A 217 -16.78 -13.25 19.09
CA ASN A 217 -17.53 -14.36 19.69
C ASN A 217 -18.37 -15.17 18.68
N ALA A 218 -18.57 -14.65 17.47
CA ALA A 218 -19.42 -15.25 16.45
C ALA A 218 -18.62 -15.85 15.27
N VAL A 219 -17.29 -15.71 15.25
CA VAL A 219 -16.41 -16.22 14.19
C VAL A 219 -15.46 -17.30 14.71
N ASP A 220 -14.87 -18.06 13.80
CA ASP A 220 -13.90 -19.10 14.14
C ASP A 220 -12.58 -18.54 14.66
N LYS A 221 -11.70 -19.43 15.16
CA LYS A 221 -10.41 -19.05 15.76
C LYS A 221 -9.48 -18.34 14.77
N SER A 222 -9.52 -18.68 13.48
CA SER A 222 -8.67 -18.08 12.45
C SER A 222 -9.10 -16.64 12.19
N ASP A 223 -10.40 -16.43 11.99
CA ASP A 223 -10.98 -15.11 11.76
C ASP A 223 -10.89 -14.22 12.99
N ARG A 224 -11.06 -14.78 14.19
CA ARG A 224 -10.81 -14.06 15.44
C ARG A 224 -9.36 -13.57 15.53
N GLY A 225 -8.40 -14.43 15.19
CA GLY A 225 -6.98 -14.05 15.15
C GLY A 225 -6.69 -12.92 14.16
N LEU A 226 -7.33 -12.93 12.98
CA LEU A 226 -7.20 -11.85 12.01
C LEU A 226 -7.82 -10.55 12.53
N LEU A 227 -9.01 -10.62 13.13
CA LEU A 227 -9.69 -9.48 13.74
C LEU A 227 -8.83 -8.82 14.83
N ASP A 228 -8.21 -9.63 15.70
CA ASP A 228 -7.31 -9.15 16.77
C ASP A 228 -6.06 -8.46 16.20
N GLN A 229 -5.47 -9.01 15.14
CA GLN A 229 -4.33 -8.39 14.43
C GLN A 229 -4.71 -7.03 13.83
N HIS A 230 -5.87 -6.95 13.17
CA HIS A 230 -6.37 -5.71 12.60
C HIS A 230 -6.65 -4.66 13.67
N ALA A 231 -7.27 -5.05 14.79
CA ALA A 231 -7.54 -4.15 15.91
C ALA A 231 -6.24 -3.65 16.56
N THR A 232 -5.25 -4.52 16.70
CA THR A 232 -3.93 -4.17 17.26
C THR A 232 -3.20 -3.19 16.36
N ALA A 233 -3.10 -3.48 15.06
CA ALA A 233 -2.44 -2.61 14.08
C ALA A 233 -3.09 -1.23 14.00
N LEU A 234 -4.43 -1.16 14.06
CA LEU A 234 -5.16 0.10 14.12
C LEU A 234 -4.85 0.89 15.39
N ARG A 235 -4.78 0.24 16.55
CA ARG A 235 -4.49 0.91 17.82
C ARG A 235 -3.07 1.45 17.86
N GLU A 236 -2.11 0.71 17.32
CA GLU A 236 -0.73 1.17 17.18
C GLU A 236 -0.63 2.37 16.24
N LEU A 237 -1.36 2.34 15.11
CA LEU A 237 -1.45 3.46 14.19
C LEU A 237 -2.06 4.70 14.86
N GLU A 238 -3.20 4.56 15.54
CA GLU A 238 -3.84 5.67 16.27
C GLU A 238 -2.91 6.27 17.34
N ARG A 239 -2.18 5.42 18.08
CA ARG A 239 -1.20 5.88 19.07
C ARG A 239 -0.07 6.67 18.40
N GLY A 240 0.53 6.14 17.34
CA GLY A 240 1.60 6.82 16.61
C GLY A 240 1.16 8.16 15.99
N LEU A 241 -0.07 8.23 15.48
CA LEU A 241 -0.65 9.47 14.96
C LEU A 241 -0.87 10.52 16.07
N LYS A 242 -1.32 10.12 17.25
CA LYS A 242 -1.48 11.01 18.43
C LYS A 242 -0.13 11.49 18.95
N GLU A 243 0.84 10.60 19.10
CA GLU A 243 2.20 10.96 19.53
C GLU A 243 2.86 11.95 18.58
N SER A 244 2.69 11.74 17.27
CA SER A 244 3.20 12.66 16.23
C SER A 244 2.53 14.03 16.27
N GLN A 245 1.21 14.10 16.51
CA GLN A 245 0.49 15.38 16.70
C GLN A 245 0.99 16.12 17.95
N SER A 246 1.15 15.41 19.07
CA SER A 246 1.69 15.98 20.31
C SER A 246 3.12 16.49 20.12
N GLN A 247 3.97 15.75 19.41
CA GLN A 247 5.34 16.20 19.10
C GLN A 247 5.39 17.38 18.13
N ALA A 248 4.49 17.44 17.16
CA ALA A 248 4.36 18.61 16.28
C ALA A 248 3.90 19.86 17.05
N ALA A 249 3.04 19.69 18.06
CA ALA A 249 2.63 20.78 18.96
C ALA A 249 3.73 21.20 19.96
N LEU A 250 4.72 20.35 20.21
CA LEU A 250 5.86 20.59 21.12
C LEU A 250 7.10 21.19 20.44
N LYS A 251 7.09 21.39 19.12
CA LYS A 251 8.14 22.14 18.41
C LYS A 251 7.77 23.63 18.30
N VAL A 252 8.14 24.38 19.34
CA VAL A 252 8.38 25.83 19.34
C VAL A 252 9.71 26.00 20.08
N PRO A 253 10.77 26.53 19.44
CA PRO A 253 10.87 27.94 19.04
C PRO A 253 11.02 28.18 17.54
#